data_AF-A0A1Z8Q0A6-F1
#
_entry.id   AF-A0A1Z8Q0A6-F1
#
_cell.length_a   1.000
_cell.length_b   1.000
_cell.length_c   1.000
_cell.angle_alpha   90.00
_cell.angle_beta   90.00
_cell.angle_gamma   90.00
#
_symmetry.space_group_name_H-M   'P 1'
#
loop_
_entity.id
_entity.type
_entity.pdbx_description
1 polymer ?
#
loop_
_entity_poly.entity_id
_entity_poly.type
_entity_poly.pdbx_seq_one_letter_code
_entity_poly.pdbx_strand_id
1 'polypeptide(L)' 'MIVVYSKPACVQCTATTRELDRRGIPYEYVDLTKDIPAMKKVRDMGYMTAPVVITEDDHWGGFRPDKIALLAESALATA' A
#
# COMPACT_ATOMS: atom_id res chain seq x y z
N MET A 1 -9.54 -6.00 2.05
CA MET A 1 -8.82 -5.09 2.97
C MET A 1 -7.52 -4.64 2.32
N ILE A 2 -7.12 -3.37 2.44
CA ILE A 2 -5.88 -2.83 1.84
C ILE A 2 -4.99 -2.30 2.96
N VAL A 3 -3.72 -2.71 2.96
CA VAL A 3 -2.71 -2.25 3.93
C VAL A 3 -1.54 -1.62 3.18
N VAL A 4 -1.18 -0.39 3.55
CA VAL A 4 -0.05 0.35 3.00
C VAL A 4 1.04 0.42 4.06
N TYR A 5 2.06 -0.42 3.91
CA TYR A 5 3.28 -0.35 4.68
C TYR A 5 4.16 0.77 4.14
N SER A 6 4.39 1.80 4.94
CA SER A 6 4.99 3.06 4.54
C SER A 6 6.06 3.50 5.54
N LYS A 7 6.73 4.62 5.24
CA LYS A 7 7.68 5.27 6.15
C LYS A 7 7.69 6.79 5.95
N PRO A 8 8.11 7.59 6.95
CA PRO A 8 8.29 9.03 6.81
C PRO A 8 9.28 9.40 5.70
N ALA A 9 9.11 10.60 5.14
CA ALA A 9 9.97 11.17 4.09
C ALA A 9 10.12 10.24 2.85
N CYS A 10 9.04 9.59 2.44
CA CYS A 10 9.01 8.67 1.31
C CYS A 10 8.08 9.18 0.21
N VAL A 11 8.65 9.72 -0.87
CA VAL A 11 7.89 10.32 -1.99
C VAL A 11 6.90 9.33 -2.62
N GLN A 12 7.32 8.07 -2.84
CA GLN A 12 6.45 7.04 -3.40
C GLN A 12 5.32 6.63 -2.46
N CYS A 13 5.56 6.70 -1.15
CA CYS A 13 4.56 6.41 -0.14
C CYS A 13 3.47 7.48 -0.15
N THR A 14 3.86 8.75 -0.13
CA THR A 14 2.94 9.89 -0.27
C THR A 14 2.16 9.84 -1.58
N ALA A 15 2.80 9.47 -2.69
CA ALA A 15 2.11 9.31 -3.97
C ALA A 15 1.05 8.19 -3.94
N THR A 16 1.37 7.07 -3.29
CA THR A 16 0.46 5.92 -3.14
C THR A 16 -0.76 6.27 -2.30
N THR A 17 -0.55 6.82 -1.10
CA THR A 17 -1.65 7.19 -0.19
C THR A 17 -2.54 8.26 -0.83
N ARG A 18 -1.95 9.28 -1.47
CA ARG A 18 -2.70 10.35 -2.14
C ARG A 18 -3.57 9.82 -3.28
N GLU A 19 -3.10 8.84 -4.05
CA GLU A 19 -3.89 8.26 -5.14
C GLU A 19 -5.03 7.37 -4.62
N LEU A 20 -4.80 6.63 -3.52
CA LEU A 20 -5.85 5.88 -2.82
C LEU A 20 -6.92 6.85 -2.26
N ASP A 21 -6.49 7.92 -1.58
CA ASP A 21 -7.38 8.96 -1.04
C ASP A 21 -8.22 9.61 -2.16
N ARG A 22 -7.58 9.98 -3.28
CA ARG A 22 -8.25 10.60 -4.44
C ARG A 22 -9.35 9.70 -5.03
N ARG A 23 -9.17 8.38 -4.95
CA ARG A 23 -10.12 7.38 -5.43
C ARG A 23 -11.13 6.95 -4.37
N GLY A 24 -11.04 7.48 -3.14
CA GLY A 24 -11.91 7.10 -2.03
C GLY A 24 -11.71 5.66 -1.57
N ILE A 25 -10.55 5.07 -1.81
CA ILE A 25 -10.25 3.69 -1.43
C ILE A 25 -9.78 3.68 0.03
N PRO A 26 -10.49 3.01 0.95
CA PRO A 26 -10.04 2.90 2.33
C PRO A 26 -8.84 1.97 2.45
N TYR A 27 -7.85 2.37 3.25
CA TYR A 27 -6.66 1.55 3.55
C TYR A 27 -6.20 1.75 4.99
N GLU A 28 -5.52 0.75 5.52
CA GLU A 28 -4.75 0.85 6.75
C GLU A 28 -3.34 1.35 6.44
N TYR A 29 -2.88 2.36 7.17
CA TYR A 29 -1.53 2.89 7.05
C TYR A 29 -0.65 2.35 8.18
N VAL A 30 0.43 1.65 7.82
CA VAL A 30 1.39 1.11 8.80
C VAL A 30 2.75 1.79 8.62
N ASP A 31 3.19 2.52 9.65
CA ASP A 31 4.52 3.13 9.68
C ASP A 31 5.57 2.10 10.09
N LEU A 32 6.33 1.61 9.10
CA LEU A 32 7.39 0.64 9.29
C LEU A 32 8.50 1.12 10.24
N THR A 33 8.66 2.43 10.46
CA THR A 33 9.67 2.95 11.41
C THR A 33 9.25 2.79 12.86
N LYS A 34 7.96 2.55 13.12
CA LYS A 34 7.38 2.40 14.46
C LYS A 34 6.93 0.98 14.76
N ASP A 35 6.74 0.17 13.72
CA ASP A 35 6.28 -1.21 13.84
C ASP A 35 7.36 -2.19 13.34
N ILE A 36 8.18 -2.67 14.28
CA ILE A 36 9.25 -3.64 14.02
C ILE A 36 8.69 -4.98 13.48
N PRO A 37 7.63 -5.57 14.07
CA PRO A 37 6.96 -6.74 13.48
C PRO A 37 6.54 -6.54 12.02
N ALA A 38 5.93 -5.41 11.67
CA ALA A 38 5.55 -5.10 10.30
C ALA A 38 6.77 -4.95 9.39
N MET A 39 7.85 -4.31 9.85
CA MET A 39 9.10 -4.24 9.11
C MET A 39 9.69 -5.63 8.83
N LYS A 40 9.66 -6.53 9.82
CA LYS A 40 10.13 -7.90 9.63
C LYS A 40 9.27 -8.62 8.58
N LYS A 41 7.94 -8.50 8.67
CA LYS A 41 7.00 -9.10 7.70
C LYS A 41 7.31 -8.69 6.26
N VAL A 42 7.44 -7.40 5.98
CA VAL A 42 7.73 -6.93 4.61
C VAL A 42 9.12 -7.36 4.11
N ARG A 43 10.11 -7.44 5.01
CA ARG A 43 11.45 -7.95 4.67
C ARG A 43 11.46 -9.44 4.39
N ASP A 44 10.75 -10.24 5.18
CA ASP A 44 10.61 -11.68 4.98
C ASP A 44 9.92 -12.00 3.64
N MET A 45 9.02 -11.11 3.18
CA MET A 45 8.43 -11.15 1.84
C MET A 45 9.39 -10.73 0.71
N GLY A 46 10.61 -10.31 1.03
CA GLY A 46 11.63 -9.90 0.06
C GLY A 46 11.61 -8.42 -0.33
N TYR A 47 10.76 -7.60 0.29
CA TYR A 47 10.70 -6.17 -0.02
C TYR A 47 11.82 -5.40 0.67
N MET A 48 12.53 -4.61 -0.14
CA MET A 48 13.60 -3.71 0.31
C MET A 48 13.25 -2.23 0.13
N THR A 49 12.08 -1.95 -0.45
CA THR A 49 11.60 -0.61 -0.75
C THR A 49 10.23 -0.36 -0.12
N ALA A 50 9.93 0.92 0.11
CA ALA A 50 8.61 1.37 0.55
C ALA A 50 8.00 2.28 -0.53
N PRO A 51 6.66 2.30 -0.69
CA PRO A 51 5.69 1.55 0.10
C PRO A 51 5.61 0.07 -0.30
N VAL A 52 5.05 -0.76 0.56
CA VAL A 52 4.54 -2.09 0.20
C VAL A 52 3.04 -2.07 0.41
N VAL A 53 2.27 -2.35 -0.63
CA VAL A 53 0.81 -2.43 -0.56
C VAL A 53 0.43 -3.91 -0.60
N ILE A 54 -0.43 -4.31 0.34
CA ILE A 54 -1.00 -5.66 0.40
C ILE A 54 -2.52 -5.53 0.33
N THR A 55 -3.12 -6.35 -0.52
CA THR A 55 -4.57 -6.53 -0.64
C THR A 55 -4.93 -8.00 -0.36
N GLU A 56 -6.19 -8.38 -0.58
CA GLU A 56 -6.61 -9.78 -0.40
C GLU A 56 -5.96 -10.70 -1.43
N ASP A 57 -5.87 -10.26 -2.68
CA ASP A 57 -5.43 -11.12 -3.80
C ASP A 57 -4.03 -10.78 -4.33
N ASP A 58 -3.44 -9.67 -3.90
CA ASP A 58 -2.20 -9.15 -4.51
C ASP A 58 -1.34 -8.39 -3.50
N HIS A 59 -0.06 -8.25 -3.82
CA HIS A 59 0.85 -7.38 -3.11
C HIS A 59 1.94 -6.83 -4.04
N TRP A 60 2.39 -5.60 -3.79
CA TRP A 60 3.45 -4.99 -4.59
C TRP A 60 4.27 -3.99 -3.79
N GLY A 61 5.45 -3.68 -4.31
CA GLY A 61 6.34 -2.64 -3.80
C GLY A 61 6.37 -1.43 -4.73
N GLY A 62 6.60 -0.25 -4.15
CA GLY A 62 6.71 1.01 -4.85
C GLY A 62 5.37 1.63 -5.25
N PHE A 63 5.44 2.81 -5.87
CA PHE A 63 4.26 3.48 -6.42
C PHE A 63 3.80 2.83 -7.73
N ARG A 64 2.61 2.23 -7.72
CA ARG A 64 1.99 1.54 -8.87
C ARG A 64 0.58 2.09 -9.15
N PRO A 65 0.45 3.22 -9.87
CA PRO A 65 -0.85 3.84 -10.14
C PRO A 65 -1.77 2.94 -10.97
N ASP A 66 -1.20 2.05 -11.78
CA ASP A 66 -1.91 1.03 -12.56
C ASP A 66 -2.62 0.00 -11.65
N LYS A 67 -1.92 -0.56 -10.66
CA LYS A 67 -2.53 -1.47 -9.68
C LYS A 67 -3.57 -0.78 -8.80
N ILE A 68 -3.30 0.46 -8.39
CA ILE A 68 -4.26 1.27 -7.62
C ILE A 68 -5.52 1.56 -8.45
N ALA A 69 -5.41 1.71 -9.77
CA ALA A 69 -6.56 1.90 -10.62
C ALA A 69 -7.47 0.66 -10.66
N LEU A 70 -6.89 -0.53 -10.78
CA LEU A 70 -7.63 -1.79 -10.75
C LEU A 70 -8.38 -2.02 -9.43
N LEU A 71 -7.83 -1.54 -8.30
CA LEU A 71 -8.53 -1.60 -7.02
C LEU A 71 -9.80 -0.75 -6.99
N ALA A 72 -9.79 0.44 -7.61
CA ALA A 72 -11.00 1.25 -7.71
C ALA A 72 -12.08 0.55 -8.54
N GLU A 73 -11.69 -0.07 -9.66
CA GLU A 73 -12.61 -0.82 -10.51
C GLU A 73 -13.19 -2.04 -9.79
N SER A 74 -12.36 -2.75 -9.02
CA SER A 74 -12.79 -3.92 -8.24
C SER A 74 -13.73 -3.53 -7.09
N ALA A 75 -13.47 -2.41 -6.42
CA ALA A 75 -14.34 -1.91 -5.35
C ALA A 75 -15.74 -1.50 -5.86
N LEU A 76 -15.82 -0.98 -7.09
CA LEU A 76 -17.08 -0.63 -7.76
C LEU A 76 -17.86 -1.85 -8.28
N ALA A 77 -17.17 -2.95 -8.63
CA ALA A 77 -17.82 -4.15 -9.17
C ALA A 77 -18.63 -4.97 -8.14
N THR A 78 -18.43 -4.71 -6.85
CA THR A 78 -19.18 -5.32 -5.74
C THR A 78 -20.39 -4.50 -5.26
N ALA A 79 -20.72 -3.39 -5.94
CA ALA A 79 -21.89 -2.56 -5.67
C ALA A 79 -23.00 -2.78 -6.70
#